data_AF-A0AAW9ECK3-F1
#
_entry.id   AF-A0AAW9ECK3-F1
#
_cell.length_a   1.000
_cell.length_b   1.000
_cell.length_c   1.000
_cell.angle_alpha   90.00
_cell.angle_beta   90.00
_cell.angle_gamma   90.00
#
_symmetry.space_group_name_H-M   'P 1'
#
loop_
_entity.id
_entity.type
_entity.pdbx_description
1 polymer ?
#
loop_
_entity_poly.entity_id
_entity_poly.type
_entity_poly.pdbx_seq_one_letter_code
_entity_poly.pdbx_strand_id
1 'polypeptide(L)' 'YENVGSGLVTAMVKGDVGAVKAAVDSGLEAAQRVGTVVTSLVIARPHNDIQNIVAQYNVTE' A
#
# COMPACT_ATOMS: atom_id res chain seq x y z
N TYR A 1 7.10 -3.32 2.50
CA TYR A 1 6.34 -3.53 3.75
C TYR A 1 6.95 -2.64 4.81
N GLU A 2 6.13 -1.85 5.50
CA GLU A 2 6.56 -0.97 6.60
C GLU A 2 5.88 -1.40 7.91
N ASN A 3 6.67 -1.51 8.98
CA ASN A 3 6.17 -1.73 10.33
C ASN A 3 6.46 -0.47 11.15
N VAL A 4 5.41 0.20 11.61
CA VAL A 4 5.49 1.47 12.35
C VAL A 4 5.61 1.22 13.87
N GLY A 5 5.67 -0.05 14.29
CA GLY A 5 5.56 -0.48 15.68
C GLY A 5 4.11 -0.75 16.10
N SER A 6 3.94 -1.26 17.32
CA SER A 6 2.61 -1.53 17.93
C SER A 6 1.70 -2.49 17.14
N GLY A 7 2.28 -3.36 16.31
CA GLY A 7 1.52 -4.31 15.49
C GLY A 7 0.87 -3.71 14.25
N LEU A 8 1.17 -2.44 13.92
CA LEU A 8 0.66 -1.79 12.71
C LEU A 8 1.59 -2.01 11.54
N VAL A 9 1.00 -2.45 10.43
CA VAL A 9 1.72 -2.85 9.23
C VAL A 9 1.06 -2.24 8.00
N THR A 10 1.89 -1.72 7.10
CA THR A 10 1.43 -1.11 5.85
C THR A 10 2.07 -1.79 4.65
N ALA A 11 1.23 -2.26 3.73
CA ALA A 11 1.64 -2.73 2.42
C ALA A 11 1.49 -1.58 1.42
N MET A 12 2.48 -1.42 0.55
CA MET A 12 2.51 -0.42 -0.51
C MET A 12 2.70 -1.14 -1.84
N VAL A 13 1.93 -0.74 -2.85
CA VAL A 13 1.98 -1.32 -4.20
C VAL A 13 2.09 -0.18 -5.20
N LYS A 14 2.96 -0.35 -6.21
CA LYS A 14 3.18 0.64 -7.27
C LYS A 14 2.84 0.02 -8.63
N GLY A 15 2.25 0.82 -9.51
CA GLY A 15 1.89 0.40 -10.87
C GLY A 15 0.95 1.39 -11.53
N ASP A 16 0.31 0.98 -12.61
CA ASP A 16 -0.74 1.75 -13.26
C ASP A 16 -1.95 1.93 -12.34
N VAL A 17 -2.62 3.07 -12.41
CA VAL A 17 -3.74 3.43 -11.51
C VAL A 17 -4.83 2.35 -11.49
N GLY A 18 -5.14 1.75 -12.64
CA GLY A 18 -6.12 0.66 -12.74
C GLY A 18 -5.66 -0.62 -12.05
N ALA A 19 -4.40 -1.00 -12.24
CA ALA A 19 -3.82 -2.19 -11.62
C ALA A 19 -3.72 -2.02 -10.10
N VAL A 20 -3.23 -0.87 -9.63
CA VAL A 20 -3.12 -0.56 -8.19
C VAL A 20 -4.49 -0.56 -7.52
N LYS A 21 -5.52 0.02 -8.17
CA LYS A 21 -6.87 0.03 -7.61
C LYS A 21 -7.43 -1.38 -7.45
N ALA A 22 -7.30 -2.23 -8.47
CA ALA A 22 -7.75 -3.62 -8.42
C ALA A 22 -6.99 -4.42 -7.35
N ALA A 23 -5.67 -4.22 -7.23
CA ALA A 23 -4.85 -4.88 -6.22
C ALA A 23 -5.26 -4.47 -4.80
N VAL A 24 -5.53 -3.17 -4.56
CA VAL A 24 -5.98 -2.67 -3.25
C VAL A 24 -7.36 -3.21 -2.90
N ASP A 25 -8.32 -3.20 -3.84
CA ASP A 25 -9.67 -3.71 -3.61
C ASP A 25 -9.64 -5.21 -3.25
N SER A 26 -8.90 -6.03 -4.01
CA SER A 26 -8.72 -7.45 -3.71
C SER A 26 -7.98 -7.70 -2.39
N GLY A 27 -6.96 -6.89 -2.10
CA GLY A 27 -6.20 -6.97 -0.85
C GLY A 27 -7.06 -6.62 0.36
N LEU A 28 -7.94 -5.63 0.24
CA LEU A 28 -8.86 -5.20 1.30
C LEU A 28 -9.82 -6.32 1.68
N GLU A 29 -10.45 -6.96 0.70
CA GLU A 29 -11.37 -8.09 0.94
C GLU A 29 -10.67 -9.30 1.57
N ALA A 30 -9.41 -9.55 1.20
CA ALA A 30 -8.61 -10.60 1.82
C ALA A 30 -8.23 -10.23 3.26
N ALA A 31 -7.76 -9.00 3.48
CA ALA A 31 -7.31 -8.53 4.78
C ALA A 31 -8.46 -8.45 5.80
N GLN A 32 -9.65 -8.01 5.38
CA GLN A 32 -10.84 -7.96 6.23
C GLN A 32 -11.29 -9.33 6.75
N ARG A 33 -11.01 -10.41 6.00
CA ARG A 33 -11.32 -11.78 6.43
C ARG A 33 -10.37 -12.29 7.50
N VAL A 34 -9.15 -11.76 7.56
CA VAL A 34 -8.09 -12.25 8.46
C VAL A 34 -7.91 -11.34 9.68
N GLY A 35 -8.22 -10.04 9.56
CA GLY A 35 -8.08 -9.09 10.65
C GLY A 35 -8.65 -7.70 10.37
N THR A 36 -8.22 -6.74 11.18
CA THR A 36 -8.73 -5.35 11.12
C THR A 36 -7.93 -4.51 10.15
N VAL A 37 -8.59 -4.02 9.10
CA VAL A 37 -8.02 -3.01 8.20
C VAL A 37 -8.27 -1.63 8.77
N VAL A 38 -7.20 -0.89 9.08
CA VAL A 38 -7.30 0.47 9.62
C VAL A 38 -7.59 1.49 8.51
N THR A 39 -6.85 1.40 7.40
CA THR A 39 -7.00 2.34 6.28
C THR A 39 -6.57 1.71 4.95
N SER A 40 -7.10 2.26 3.86
CA SER A 40 -6.68 1.97 2.49
C SER A 40 -6.74 3.25 1.67
N LEU A 41 -5.75 3.48 0.80
CA LEU A 41 -5.65 4.69 0.00
C LEU A 41 -4.95 4.39 -1.33
N VAL A 42 -5.50 4.93 -2.42
CA VAL A 42 -4.87 4.91 -3.74
C VAL A 42 -4.53 6.34 -4.14
N ILE A 43 -3.26 6.57 -4.48
CA ILE A 43 -2.75 7.88 -4.92
C ILE A 43 -2.38 7.77 -6.41
N ALA A 44 -3.25 8.28 -7.29
CA ALA A 44 -3.08 8.12 -8.74
C ALA A 44 -1.87 8.89 -9.32
N ARG A 45 -1.51 10.03 -8.73
CA ARG A 45 -0.38 10.86 -9.17
C ARG A 45 0.36 11.42 -7.96
N PRO A 46 1.26 10.63 -7.34
CA PRO A 46 2.05 11.10 -6.21
C PRO A 46 3.05 12.16 -6.65
N HIS A 47 3.32 13.13 -5.77
CA HIS A 47 4.39 14.10 -5.98
C HIS A 47 5.76 13.40 -6.06
N ASN A 48 6.70 13.94 -6.83
CA ASN A 48 8.01 13.31 -7.06
C ASN A 48 8.77 13.06 -5.74
N ASP A 49 8.66 13.97 -4.78
CA ASP A 49 9.31 13.80 -3.47
C ASP A 49 8.76 12.61 -2.67
N ILE A 50 7.49 12.27 -2.86
CA ILE A 50 6.90 11.07 -2.23
C ILE A 50 7.53 9.81 -2.81
N GLN A 51 7.88 9.82 -4.10
CA GLN A 51 8.55 8.68 -4.73
C GLN A 51 9.93 8.43 -4.11
N ASN A 52 10.66 9.49 -3.75
CA ASN A 52 11.96 9.37 -3.09
C ASN A 52 11.85 8.74 -1.71
N ILE A 53 10.76 9.04 -0.98
CA ILE A 53 10.48 8.43 0.34
C ILE A 53 10.11 6.95 0.15
N VAL A 54 9.20 6.64 -0.76
CA VAL A 54 8.73 5.26 -0.98
C VAL A 54 9.85 4.35 -1.52
N ALA A 55 10.79 4.88 -2.32
CA ALA A 55 11.92 4.14 -2.86
C ALA A 55 12.96 3.70 -1.82
N GLN A 56 12.95 4.28 -0.61
CA GLN A 56 13.82 3.82 0.49
C GLN A 56 13.38 2.48 1.07
N TYR A 57 12.17 2.03 0.75
CA TYR A 57 11.64 0.75 1.18
C TYR A 57 11.76 -0.24 0.02
N ASN A 58 12.34 -1.43 0.25
CA ASN A 58 12.41 -2.51 -0.74
C ASN A 58 11.00 -3.03 -1.06
N VAL A 59 10.24 -2.27 -1.86
CA VAL A 59 9.03 -2.74 -2.51
C VAL A 59 9.50 -3.66 -3.62
N THR A 60 9.50 -4.97 -3.37
CA THR A 60 9.71 -5.96 -4.42
C THR A 60 8.69 -5.73 -5.52
N GLU A 61 9.16 -5.76 -6.77
CA GLU A 61 8.34 -5.56 -7.99
C GLU A 61 7.12 -6.47 -8.04
#